data_AF-A0A357IV35-F1
#
_entry.id   AF-A0A357IV35-F1
#
_cell.length_a   1.000
_cell.length_b   1.000
_cell.length_c   1.000
_cell.angle_alpha   90.00
_cell.angle_beta   90.00
_cell.angle_gamma   90.00
#
_symmetry.space_group_name_H-M   'P 1'
#
loop_
_entity.id
_entity.type
_entity.pdbx_description
1 polymer ?
#
loop_
_entity_poly.entity_id
_entity_poly.type
_entity_poly.pdbx_seq_one_letter_code
_entity_poly.pdbx_strand_id
1 'polypeptide(L)'
;MKIVKQLHFWTGLIFVLIFLLTGQYMDLKYDHLQGMEDGPRMIFRSGHIYLLFAAVLNLVSGVYLEPLTGIRRTIQLLVSIIFLFLPWILLAGFFHEPHLEALVRPWSRIALYGTFGAALMLAVLGFKRS
;
A
#
# COMPACT_ATOMS: atom_id res chain seq x y z
N MET A 1 -17.47 -8.43 11.22
CA MET A 1 -16.49 -7.93 10.22
C MET A 1 -16.83 -6.58 9.60
N LYS A 2 -17.99 -5.97 9.90
CA LYS A 2 -18.36 -4.63 9.42
C LYS A 2 -17.28 -3.57 9.71
N ILE A 3 -16.72 -3.57 10.92
CA ILE A 3 -15.64 -2.65 11.32
C ILE A 3 -14.40 -2.80 10.44
N VAL A 4 -13.94 -4.04 10.19
CA VAL A 4 -12.76 -4.29 9.35
C VAL A 4 -12.97 -3.80 7.91
N LYS A 5 -14.18 -4.01 7.35
CA LYS A 5 -14.54 -3.46 6.04
C LYS A 5 -14.48 -1.92 6.04
N GLN A 6 -15.04 -1.29 7.06
CA GLN A 6 -15.02 0.17 7.19
C GLN A 6 -13.59 0.70 7.32
N LEU A 7 -12.73 0.05 8.11
CA LEU A 7 -11.32 0.43 8.23
C LEU A 7 -10.61 0.36 6.88
N HIS A 8 -10.77 -0.73 6.13
CA HIS A 8 -10.21 -0.84 4.79
C HIS A 8 -10.74 0.23 3.83
N PHE A 9 -12.05 0.48 3.84
CA PHE A 9 -12.66 1.50 2.99
C PHE A 9 -12.10 2.90 3.29
N TRP A 10 -12.09 3.30 4.56
CA TRP A 10 -11.60 4.63 4.96
C TRP A 10 -10.09 4.76 4.75
N THR A 11 -9.29 3.74 5.08
CA THR A 11 -7.85 3.74 4.78
C THR A 11 -7.61 3.89 3.29
N GLY A 12 -8.33 3.13 2.45
CA GLY A 12 -8.21 3.24 1.01
C GLY A 12 -8.57 4.63 0.49
N LEU A 13 -9.67 5.21 0.97
CA LEU A 13 -10.10 6.55 0.58
C LEU A 13 -9.09 7.63 1.00
N ILE A 14 -8.61 7.57 2.24
CA ILE A 14 -7.58 8.49 2.76
C ILE A 14 -6.30 8.38 1.91
N PHE A 15 -5.87 7.16 1.57
CA PHE A 15 -4.67 6.98 0.79
C PHE A 15 -4.81 7.36 -0.69
N VAL A 16 -6.02 7.35 -1.26
CA VAL A 16 -6.28 7.98 -2.57
C VAL A 16 -6.07 9.49 -2.48
N LEU A 17 -6.54 10.14 -1.40
CA LEU A 17 -6.29 11.57 -1.19
C LEU A 17 -4.79 11.85 -0.98
N ILE A 18 -4.11 11.04 -0.17
CA ILE A 18 -2.66 11.15 0.02
C ILE A 18 -1.91 10.95 -1.30
N PHE A 19 -2.33 9.99 -2.13
CA PHE A 19 -1.78 9.81 -3.46
C PHE A 19 -1.87 11.12 -4.27
N LEU A 20 -3.04 11.75 -4.36
CA LEU A 20 -3.19 13.04 -5.05
C LEU A 20 -2.25 14.12 -4.47
N LEU A 21 -2.17 14.22 -3.14
CA LEU A 21 -1.29 15.17 -2.46
C LEU A 21 0.19 14.90 -2.76
N THR A 22 0.63 13.64 -2.82
CA THR A 22 2.01 13.30 -3.18
C THR A 22 2.33 13.65 -4.63
N GLY A 23 1.35 13.56 -5.54
CA GLY A 23 1.48 14.05 -6.92
C GLY A 23 1.70 15.55 -6.97
N GLN A 24 0.86 16.31 -6.27
CA GLN A 24 1.01 17.77 -6.13
C GLN A 24 2.33 18.16 -5.46
N TYR A 25 2.79 17.39 -4.48
CA TYR A 25 4.08 17.60 -3.83
C TYR A 25 5.26 17.45 -4.80
N MET A 26 5.25 16.43 -5.67
CA MET A 26 6.29 16.27 -6.70
C MET A 26 6.27 17.41 -7.72
N ASP A 27 5.08 17.89 -8.07
CA ASP A 27 4.89 19.00 -9.01
C ASP A 27 5.40 20.33 -8.43
N LEU A 28 4.89 20.72 -7.27
CA LEU A 28 5.14 22.03 -6.66
C LEU A 28 6.53 22.17 -6.05
N LYS A 29 7.06 21.11 -5.42
CA LYS A 29 8.35 21.20 -4.69
C LYS A 29 9.55 20.89 -5.56
N TYR A 30 9.39 20.04 -6.56
CA TYR A 30 10.50 19.55 -7.38
C TYR A 30 10.35 19.91 -8.86
N ASP A 31 9.50 20.89 -9.19
CA ASP A 31 9.24 21.33 -10.57
C ASP A 31 8.92 20.14 -11.50
N HIS A 32 7.96 19.32 -11.07
CA HIS A 32 7.61 18.07 -11.75
C HIS A 32 8.77 17.07 -11.89
N LEU A 33 9.74 17.12 -10.97
CA LEU A 33 10.99 16.37 -10.99
C LEU A 33 11.89 16.70 -12.20
N GLN A 34 11.69 17.85 -12.84
CA GLN A 34 12.54 18.30 -13.94
C GLN A 34 13.95 18.61 -13.41
N GLY A 35 14.97 18.20 -14.16
CA GLY A 35 16.38 18.38 -13.76
C GLY A 35 16.87 17.44 -12.65
N MET A 36 16.01 16.63 -12.03
CA MET A 36 16.43 15.62 -11.04
C MET A 36 17.13 14.43 -11.71
N GLU A 37 18.17 13.86 -11.10
CA GLU A 37 18.80 12.63 -11.60
C GLU A 37 17.79 11.47 -11.77
N ASP A 38 18.04 10.60 -12.74
CA ASP A 38 17.08 9.55 -13.12
C ASP A 38 16.76 8.57 -11.97
N GLY A 39 17.72 8.30 -11.08
CA GLY A 39 17.56 7.40 -9.95
C GLY A 39 16.49 7.87 -8.96
N PRO A 40 16.70 9.01 -8.27
CA PRO A 40 15.71 9.59 -7.37
C PRO A 40 14.36 9.86 -8.05
N ARG A 41 14.37 10.29 -9.32
CA ARG A 41 13.15 10.51 -10.13
C ARG A 41 12.34 9.22 -10.28
N MET A 42 12.99 8.09 -10.55
CA MET A 42 12.34 6.78 -10.62
C MET A 42 11.78 6.34 -9.25
N ILE A 43 12.49 6.62 -8.16
CA ILE A 43 12.03 6.27 -6.81
C ILE A 43 10.77 7.05 -6.45
N PHE A 44 10.73 8.36 -6.69
CA PHE A 44 9.54 9.19 -6.46
C PHE A 44 8.33 8.66 -7.25
N ARG A 45 8.49 8.44 -8.55
CA ARG A 45 7.40 7.95 -9.42
C ARG A 45 6.90 6.57 -9.00
N SER A 46 7.81 5.63 -8.72
CA SER A 46 7.42 4.28 -8.30
C SER A 46 6.79 4.27 -6.91
N GLY A 47 7.31 5.03 -5.95
CA GLY A 47 6.72 5.19 -4.61
C GLY A 47 5.30 5.76 -4.67
N HIS A 48 5.08 6.77 -5.52
CA HIS A 48 3.76 7.34 -5.78
C HIS A 48 2.77 6.29 -6.32
N ILE A 49 3.18 5.46 -7.29
CA ILE A 49 2.34 4.37 -7.82
C ILE A 49 2.07 3.29 -6.76
N TYR A 50 3.05 2.98 -5.90
CA TYR A 50 2.86 1.98 -4.84
C TYR A 50 1.85 2.45 -3.78
N LEU A 51 1.80 3.75 -3.48
CA LEU A 51 0.75 4.33 -2.63
C LEU A 51 -0.64 4.12 -3.22
N LEU A 52 -0.82 4.39 -4.52
CA LEU A 52 -2.08 4.12 -5.20
C LEU A 52 -2.45 2.63 -5.15
N PHE A 53 -1.49 1.75 -5.41
CA PHE A 53 -1.69 0.31 -5.33
C PHE A 53 -2.23 -0.12 -3.96
N ALA A 54 -1.58 0.33 -2.88
CA ALA A 54 -2.01 0.01 -1.52
C ALA A 54 -3.38 0.64 -1.16
N ALA A 55 -3.67 1.84 -1.68
CA ALA A 55 -4.96 2.50 -1.52
C ALA A 55 -6.10 1.70 -2.19
N VAL A 56 -5.88 1.27 -3.45
CA VAL A 56 -6.86 0.47 -4.21
C VAL A 56 -7.10 -0.88 -3.55
N LEU A 57 -6.05 -1.57 -3.09
CA LEU A 57 -6.20 -2.83 -2.35
C LEU A 57 -7.09 -2.66 -1.11
N ASN A 58 -6.91 -1.56 -0.37
CA ASN A 58 -7.74 -1.24 0.79
C ASN A 58 -9.18 -0.89 0.39
N LEU A 59 -9.41 -0.11 -0.68
CA LEU A 59 -10.76 0.16 -1.18
C LEU A 59 -11.50 -1.12 -1.58
N VAL A 60 -10.85 -1.96 -2.40
CA VAL A 60 -11.42 -3.24 -2.86
C VAL A 60 -11.74 -4.14 -1.66
N SER A 61 -10.84 -4.23 -0.68
CA SER A 61 -11.08 -4.97 0.56
C SER A 61 -12.26 -4.39 1.35
N GLY A 62 -12.37 -3.05 1.43
CA GLY A 62 -13.47 -2.39 2.13
C GLY A 62 -14.85 -2.69 1.54
N VAL A 63 -14.92 -2.83 0.21
CA VAL A 63 -16.17 -3.12 -0.50
C VAL A 63 -16.49 -4.62 -0.48
N TYR A 64 -15.53 -5.46 -0.84
CA TYR A 64 -15.78 -6.86 -1.21
C TYR A 64 -15.36 -7.89 -0.16
N LEU A 65 -14.76 -7.50 0.97
CA LEU A 65 -14.35 -8.46 1.99
C LEU A 65 -15.58 -9.18 2.57
N GLU A 66 -15.57 -10.51 2.44
CA GLU A 66 -16.57 -11.41 3.01
C GLU A 66 -16.01 -12.16 4.22
N PRO A 67 -16.82 -12.36 5.27
CA PRO A 67 -16.36 -13.01 6.48
C PRO A 67 -16.11 -14.51 6.33
N LEU A 68 -14.89 -14.94 6.70
CA LEU A 68 -14.58 -16.35 6.88
C LEU A 68 -14.90 -16.81 8.32
N THR A 69 -14.95 -18.13 8.52
CA THR A 69 -15.25 -18.78 9.82
C THR A 69 -14.06 -19.60 10.34
N GLY A 70 -14.07 -19.92 11.64
CA GLY A 70 -13.03 -20.71 12.30
C GLY A 70 -11.63 -20.10 12.21
N ILE A 71 -10.60 -20.94 12.08
CA ILE A 71 -9.20 -20.51 11.99
C ILE A 71 -8.92 -19.59 10.78
N ARG A 72 -9.69 -19.76 9.69
CA ARG A 72 -9.57 -18.92 8.49
C ARG A 72 -9.94 -17.47 8.77
N ARG A 73 -10.87 -17.22 9.70
CA ARG A 73 -11.22 -15.88 10.17
C ARG A 73 -10.03 -15.20 10.85
N THR A 74 -9.33 -15.93 11.72
CA THR A 74 -8.16 -15.39 12.43
C THR A 74 -7.06 -15.01 11.44
N ILE A 75 -6.77 -15.88 10.47
CA ILE A 75 -5.77 -15.59 9.43
C ILE A 75 -6.22 -14.40 8.56
N GLN A 76 -7.50 -14.32 8.18
CA GLN A 76 -8.04 -13.19 7.44
C GLN A 76 -7.89 -11.87 8.21
N LEU A 77 -8.10 -11.87 9.53
CA LEU A 77 -7.89 -10.69 10.37
C LEU A 77 -6.42 -10.28 10.44
N LEU A 78 -5.50 -11.25 10.58
CA LEU A 78 -4.06 -10.97 10.55
C LEU A 78 -3.64 -10.35 9.22
N VAL A 79 -4.11 -10.88 8.09
CA VAL A 79 -3.85 -10.29 6.78
C VAL A 79 -4.48 -8.89 6.65
N SER A 80 -5.71 -8.71 7.15
CA SER A 80 -6.39 -7.41 7.12
C SER A 80 -5.55 -6.35 7.87
N ILE A 81 -5.00 -6.70 9.02
CA ILE A 81 -4.11 -5.83 9.80
C ILE A 81 -2.88 -5.45 8.94
N ILE A 82 -2.22 -6.43 8.32
CA ILE A 82 -1.06 -6.17 7.45
C ILE A 82 -1.43 -5.19 6.34
N PHE A 83 -2.51 -5.45 5.58
CA PHE A 83 -2.97 -4.57 4.51
C PHE A 83 -3.33 -3.16 4.95
N LEU A 84 -3.82 -2.97 6.18
CA LEU A 84 -4.10 -1.64 6.74
C LEU A 84 -2.81 -0.86 7.08
N PHE A 85 -1.73 -1.54 7.46
CA PHE A 85 -0.46 -0.91 7.84
C PHE A 85 0.47 -0.61 6.66
N LEU A 86 0.44 -1.42 5.61
CA LEU A 86 1.35 -1.29 4.46
C LEU A 86 1.33 0.07 3.74
N PRO A 87 0.17 0.74 3.53
CA PRO A 87 0.15 2.08 2.94
C PRO A 87 1.00 3.09 3.74
N TRP A 88 1.02 2.98 5.06
CA TRP A 88 1.82 3.86 5.93
C TRP A 88 3.32 3.65 5.76
N ILE A 89 3.75 2.39 5.61
CA ILE A 89 5.15 2.05 5.33
C ILE A 89 5.57 2.62 3.97
N LEU A 90 4.70 2.51 2.96
CA LEU A 90 4.95 3.08 1.64
C LEU A 90 5.00 4.61 1.67
N LEU A 91 4.19 5.26 2.50
CA LEU A 91 4.23 6.71 2.68
C LEU A 91 5.55 7.16 3.30
N ALA A 92 6.01 6.45 4.33
CA ALA A 92 7.33 6.70 4.91
C ALA A 92 8.45 6.49 3.86
N GLY A 93 8.34 5.41 3.08
CA GLY A 93 9.25 5.13 1.97
C GLY A 93 9.27 6.24 0.91
N PHE A 94 8.12 6.79 0.56
CA PHE A 94 8.00 7.86 -0.44
C PHE A 94 8.81 9.12 -0.05
N PHE A 95 8.81 9.51 1.23
CA PHE A 95 9.57 10.68 1.67
C PHE A 95 11.05 10.38 1.94
N HIS A 96 11.39 9.16 2.37
CA HIS A 96 12.74 8.83 2.82
C HIS A 96 13.63 8.23 1.72
N GLU A 97 13.10 7.32 0.89
CA GLU A 97 13.88 6.56 -0.09
C GLU A 97 14.52 7.38 -1.21
N PRO A 98 13.91 8.47 -1.73
CA PRO A 98 14.55 9.28 -2.77
C PRO A 98 15.85 9.97 -2.31
N HIS A 99 16.05 10.11 -1.00
CA HIS A 99 17.21 10.75 -0.40
C HIS A 99 18.29 9.75 0.04
N LEU A 100 18.05 8.44 -0.14
CA LEU A 100 19.03 7.41 0.16
C LEU A 100 20.03 7.26 -1.00
N GLU A 101 21.30 7.08 -0.64
CA GLU A 101 22.33 6.73 -1.61
C GLU A 101 22.08 5.31 -2.19
N ALA A 102 22.55 5.08 -3.42
CA ALA A 102 22.59 3.75 -4.06
C ALA A 102 21.23 3.05 -4.34
N LEU A 103 20.16 3.80 -4.64
CA LEU A 103 18.85 3.25 -5.03
C LEU A 103 18.25 2.24 -4.02
N VAL A 104 18.62 2.36 -2.74
CA VAL A 104 18.19 1.44 -1.70
C VAL A 104 16.75 1.75 -1.28
N ARG A 105 15.91 0.70 -1.18
CA ARG A 105 14.47 0.84 -0.92
C ARG A 105 13.97 -0.06 0.21
N PRO A 106 14.39 0.18 1.47
CA PRO A 106 14.12 -0.74 2.56
C PRO A 106 12.63 -0.78 2.92
N TRP A 107 11.96 0.37 2.92
CA TRP A 107 10.55 0.51 3.31
C TRP A 107 9.62 -0.06 2.24
N SER A 108 9.82 0.35 0.98
CA SER A 108 9.05 -0.15 -0.15
C SER A 108 9.23 -1.65 -0.31
N ARG A 109 10.44 -2.19 -0.12
CA ARG A 109 10.70 -3.63 -0.20
C ARG A 109 9.91 -4.40 0.86
N ILE A 110 9.97 -3.98 2.12
CA ILE A 110 9.20 -4.62 3.20
C ILE A 110 7.71 -4.54 2.89
N ALA A 111 7.23 -3.40 2.41
CA ALA A 111 5.81 -3.23 2.13
C ALA A 111 5.32 -4.09 0.96
N LEU A 112 6.08 -4.16 -0.12
CA LEU A 112 5.71 -4.95 -1.29
C LEU A 112 5.76 -6.45 -1.01
N TYR A 113 6.81 -6.94 -0.33
CA TYR A 113 6.88 -8.35 0.07
C TYR A 113 5.84 -8.72 1.12
N GLY A 114 5.55 -7.81 2.05
CA GLY A 114 4.44 -7.96 2.98
C GLY A 114 3.09 -8.06 2.26
N THR A 115 2.87 -7.20 1.25
CA THR A 115 1.65 -7.25 0.41
C THR A 115 1.55 -8.58 -0.32
N PHE A 116 2.63 -9.03 -0.94
CA PHE A 116 2.69 -10.28 -1.68
C PHE A 116 2.38 -11.49 -0.77
N GLY A 117 3.04 -11.60 0.38
CA GLY A 117 2.81 -12.69 1.33
C GLY A 117 1.37 -12.70 1.85
N ALA A 118 0.85 -11.54 2.22
CA ALA A 118 -0.53 -11.38 2.67
C ALA A 118 -1.55 -11.77 1.58
N ALA A 119 -1.31 -11.36 0.33
CA ALA A 119 -2.16 -11.72 -0.81
C ALA A 119 -2.14 -13.23 -1.07
N LEU A 120 -0.97 -13.88 -1.02
CA LEU A 120 -0.85 -15.34 -1.16
C LEU A 120 -1.62 -16.07 -0.05
N MET A 121 -1.50 -15.63 1.20
CA MET A 121 -2.24 -16.22 2.32
C MET A 121 -3.75 -16.11 2.09
N LEU A 122 -4.25 -14.95 1.65
CA LEU A 122 -5.67 -14.79 1.30
C LEU A 122 -6.09 -15.70 0.14
N ALA A 123 -5.28 -15.82 -0.91
CA ALA A 123 -5.57 -16.67 -2.05
C ALA A 123 -5.72 -18.14 -1.62
N VAL A 124 -4.79 -18.65 -0.81
CA VAL A 124 -4.85 -20.02 -0.27
C VAL A 124 -6.10 -20.25 0.58
N LEU A 125 -6.54 -19.24 1.35
CA LEU A 125 -7.79 -19.31 2.11
C LEU A 125 -9.03 -19.30 1.21
N GLY A 126 -8.99 -18.52 0.12
CA GLY A 126 -10.07 -18.38 -0.86
C GLY A 126 -10.28 -19.65 -1.69
N PHE A 127 -9.22 -20.30 -2.17
CA PHE A 127 -9.33 -21.55 -2.93
C PHE A 127 -9.98 -22.69 -2.13
N LYS A 128 -9.72 -22.77 -0.82
CA LYS A 128 -10.34 -23.80 0.05
C LYS A 128 -11.83 -23.54 0.35
N ARG A 129 -12.44 -22.50 -0.23
CA ARG A 129 -13.87 -22.18 -0.10
C ARG A 129 -14.71 -22.85 -1.21
N SER A 130 -14.07 -23.23 -2.32
CA SER A 130 -14.67 -24.07 -3.37
C SER A 130 -14.52 -25.55 -3.06
#